data_AF-A0A8S9ZMA7-F1
#
_entry.id   AF-A0A8S9ZMA7-F1
#
_cell.length_a   1.000
_cell.length_b   1.000
_cell.length_c   1.000
_cell.angle_alpha   90.00
_cell.angle_beta   90.00
_cell.angle_gamma   90.00
#
_symmetry.space_group_name_H-M   'P 1'
#
loop_
_entity.id
_entity.type
_entity.pdbx_description
1 polymer ?
#
loop_
_entity_poly.entity_id
_entity_poly.type
_entity_poly.pdbx_seq_one_letter_code
_entity_poly.pdbx_strand_id
1 'polypeptide(L)'
;MEEPPVEAWCFDLLLFYRSLGEDDPQAKKMLNELEAYEKFSFVVNGLITCLLVSFGLIGNALFVYQLHNKSTHFSRRLAKHLTALCVWDIALLCCCLFSYGILPFVGITAYLLYLFQPFASFCVTGTIWQVLAITIERHKAVSNPLEQRTRKGQFSLRLIFSCIVLGAFALNFLTVPFERTLIDCYEFRSNGFEIKTMIVQRELVNNQYYAILSHLIPDLIFRAPTPIIIIAILTVRTLQIASAQRTIGHQNIIPQRQRALGRNVHLMLTFLSIKFIICNTLYLFNTILMEIMGYGGKTSSQQTELEMEQYISSLYLTDFSNMLLAIHSATNWLIFYKWPECKEKKVKRFATSLTLSASSRVDWLKGSSPIDSTTAEQALNKFRLLRDEICADILFNLCNSCSSIKNALGIQNNSNINIQSFLTENILYEYTNLLGNIIESILIPLARPNSDENNIIEWRDFCRQIGYQYAQINSYLNAEQWKIIRLKLIFALNGTTRTHSIQIDDRINQTLLINGNSTNYLINKEENNEEQEYKKRKIWHQFSSLQKIKINYYQKLQQQQQLFQIIYNKKKH
;
A
#
# COMPACT_ATOMS: atom_id res chain seq x y z
N MET A 1 -39.60 55.11 -6.84
CA MET A 1 -38.44 54.34 -6.36
C MET A 1 -37.41 54.43 -7.45
N GLU A 2 -36.18 54.82 -7.15
CA GLU A 2 -35.08 54.69 -8.11
C GLU A 2 -34.87 53.21 -8.41
N GLU A 3 -34.62 52.87 -9.67
CA GLU A 3 -34.30 51.50 -10.06
C GLU A 3 -32.95 51.11 -9.44
N PRO A 4 -32.83 49.90 -8.87
CA PRO A 4 -31.58 49.46 -8.28
C PRO A 4 -30.50 49.40 -9.36
N PRO A 5 -29.24 49.72 -9.03
CA PRO A 5 -28.14 49.64 -9.99
C PRO A 5 -28.06 48.23 -10.60
N VAL A 6 -27.76 48.16 -11.90
CA VAL A 6 -27.72 46.89 -12.68
C VAL A 6 -26.78 45.85 -12.04
N GLU A 7 -25.74 46.32 -11.34
CA GLU A 7 -24.79 45.51 -10.58
C GLU A 7 -25.42 44.71 -9.43
N ALA A 8 -26.60 45.12 -8.95
CA ALA A 8 -27.34 44.47 -7.88
C ALA A 8 -28.44 43.52 -8.39
N TRP A 9 -28.55 43.28 -9.70
CA TRP A 9 -29.57 42.39 -10.25
C TRP A 9 -29.13 40.92 -10.12
N CYS A 10 -30.05 40.02 -9.79
CA CYS A 10 -29.76 38.58 -9.82
C CYS A 10 -29.60 38.16 -11.30
N PHE A 11 -28.37 38.02 -11.77
CA PHE A 11 -28.11 37.72 -13.18
C PHE A 11 -28.43 36.26 -13.50
N ASP A 12 -29.43 36.06 -14.36
CA ASP A 12 -29.79 34.76 -14.94
C ASP A 12 -29.46 34.77 -16.44
N LEU A 13 -28.52 33.91 -16.84
CA LEU A 13 -28.03 33.83 -18.20
C LEU A 13 -29.12 33.43 -19.20
N LEU A 14 -30.03 32.52 -18.81
CA LEU A 14 -31.16 32.10 -19.65
C LEU A 14 -32.15 33.24 -19.85
N LEU A 15 -32.46 33.98 -18.76
CA LEU A 15 -33.34 35.13 -18.84
C LEU A 15 -32.73 36.24 -19.70
N PHE A 16 -31.42 36.48 -19.58
CA PHE A 16 -30.69 37.46 -20.38
C PHE A 16 -30.81 37.15 -21.89
N TYR A 17 -30.48 35.93 -22.33
CA TYR A 17 -30.60 35.58 -23.74
C TYR A 17 -32.04 35.55 -24.25
N ARG A 18 -33.01 35.20 -23.39
CA ARG A 18 -34.43 35.30 -23.73
C ARG A 18 -34.87 36.76 -23.92
N SER A 19 -34.27 37.70 -23.18
CA SER A 19 -34.61 39.14 -23.26
C SER A 19 -34.04 39.85 -24.48
N LEU A 20 -32.95 39.34 -25.07
CA LEU A 20 -32.36 39.87 -26.31
C LEU A 20 -33.26 39.69 -27.55
N GLY A 21 -34.38 38.96 -27.42
CA GLY A 21 -35.41 38.82 -28.44
C GLY A 21 -35.14 37.70 -29.45
N GLU A 22 -36.19 37.26 -30.16
CA GLU A 22 -36.10 36.21 -31.19
C GLU A 22 -35.37 36.68 -32.47
N ASP A 23 -35.14 37.98 -32.60
CA ASP A 23 -34.62 38.62 -33.82
C ASP A 23 -33.10 38.49 -33.98
N ASP A 24 -32.37 38.16 -32.91
CA ASP A 24 -30.94 37.85 -32.99
C ASP A 24 -30.71 36.32 -33.16
N PRO A 25 -30.27 35.86 -34.35
CA PRO A 25 -30.01 34.44 -34.60
C PRO A 25 -28.92 33.87 -33.67
N GLN A 26 -28.00 34.71 -33.19
CA GLN A 26 -26.93 34.31 -32.29
C GLN A 26 -27.46 34.06 -30.87
N ALA A 27 -28.26 34.99 -30.33
CA ALA A 27 -28.94 34.81 -29.06
C ALA A 27 -29.81 33.55 -29.06
N LYS A 28 -30.51 33.27 -30.16
CA LYS A 28 -31.33 32.06 -30.33
C LYS A 28 -30.50 30.77 -30.33
N LYS A 29 -29.35 30.75 -31.01
CA LYS A 29 -28.43 29.61 -30.99
C LYS A 29 -27.92 29.34 -29.56
N MET A 30 -27.48 30.39 -28.86
CA MET A 30 -26.99 30.30 -27.49
C MET A 30 -28.07 29.84 -26.51
N LEU A 31 -29.30 30.35 -26.65
CA LEU A 31 -30.42 29.92 -25.84
C LEU A 31 -30.69 28.42 -26.00
N ASN A 32 -30.68 27.91 -27.24
CA ASN A 32 -30.86 26.49 -27.51
C ASN A 32 -29.75 25.62 -26.88
N GLU A 33 -28.49 26.08 -26.93
CA GLU A 33 -27.37 25.37 -26.31
C GLU A 33 -27.44 25.38 -24.77
N LEU A 34 -27.85 26.50 -24.16
CA LEU A 34 -28.06 26.61 -22.72
C LEU A 34 -29.25 25.76 -22.25
N GLU A 35 -30.37 25.75 -22.98
CA GLU A 35 -31.50 24.87 -22.67
C GLU A 35 -31.14 23.37 -22.82
N ALA A 36 -30.31 23.04 -23.80
CA ALA A 36 -29.78 21.68 -23.95
C ALA A 36 -28.87 21.31 -22.77
N TYR A 37 -28.00 22.23 -22.34
CA TYR A 37 -27.15 22.05 -21.18
C TYR A 37 -27.95 21.93 -19.88
N GLU A 38 -29.00 22.75 -19.68
CA GLU A 38 -29.87 22.67 -18.51
C GLU A 38 -30.52 21.29 -18.39
N LYS A 39 -31.06 20.76 -19.50
CA LYS A 39 -31.62 19.41 -19.55
C LYS A 39 -30.57 18.36 -19.22
N PHE A 40 -29.37 18.48 -19.78
CA PHE A 40 -28.25 17.60 -19.48
C PHE A 40 -27.87 17.65 -17.99
N SER A 41 -27.67 18.84 -17.43
CA SER A 41 -27.27 19.05 -16.04
C SER A 41 -28.36 18.54 -15.10
N PHE A 42 -29.63 18.75 -15.40
CA PHE A 42 -30.73 18.18 -14.63
C PHE A 42 -30.70 16.64 -14.61
N VAL A 43 -30.45 15.99 -15.74
CA VAL A 43 -30.36 14.53 -15.81
C VAL A 43 -29.12 14.01 -15.07
N VAL A 44 -27.96 14.63 -15.30
CA VAL A 44 -26.66 14.17 -14.76
C VAL A 44 -26.49 14.56 -13.29
N ASN A 45 -26.57 15.85 -12.97
CA ASN A 45 -26.38 16.35 -11.62
C ASN A 45 -27.63 16.17 -10.75
N GLY A 46 -28.83 16.22 -11.31
CA GLY A 46 -30.05 15.92 -10.55
C GLY A 46 -30.25 14.42 -10.40
N LEU A 47 -30.74 13.76 -11.45
CA LEU A 47 -31.25 12.40 -11.38
C LEU A 47 -30.16 11.34 -11.14
N ILE A 48 -29.11 11.33 -11.97
CA ILE A 48 -28.05 10.31 -11.90
C ILE A 48 -27.26 10.45 -10.59
N THR A 49 -26.84 11.66 -10.23
CA THR A 49 -26.12 11.91 -8.97
C THR A 49 -26.96 11.56 -7.75
N CYS A 50 -28.27 11.83 -7.71
CA CYS A 50 -29.12 11.42 -6.58
C CYS A 50 -29.17 9.89 -6.42
N LEU A 51 -29.27 9.14 -7.52
CA LEU A 51 -29.21 7.67 -7.49
C LEU A 51 -27.86 7.17 -6.97
N LEU A 52 -26.76 7.77 -7.45
CA LEU A 52 -25.40 7.44 -7.03
C LEU A 52 -25.15 7.76 -5.55
N VAL A 53 -25.62 8.92 -5.09
CA VAL A 53 -25.53 9.34 -3.69
C VAL A 53 -26.27 8.35 -2.79
N SER A 54 -27.51 8.00 -3.13
CA SER A 54 -28.30 7.05 -2.35
C SER A 54 -27.60 5.68 -2.26
N PHE A 55 -27.12 5.18 -3.40
CA PHE A 55 -26.35 3.94 -3.48
C PHE A 55 -25.05 3.99 -2.66
N GLY A 56 -24.32 5.10 -2.77
CA GLY A 56 -23.05 5.31 -2.11
C GLY A 56 -23.17 5.47 -0.59
N LEU A 57 -24.19 6.18 -0.11
CA LEU A 57 -24.46 6.36 1.31
C LEU A 57 -24.78 5.02 1.98
N ILE A 58 -25.69 4.25 1.38
CA ILE A 58 -26.07 2.90 1.87
C ILE A 58 -24.83 1.99 1.87
N GLY A 59 -24.11 1.95 0.75
CA GLY A 59 -22.94 1.09 0.58
C GLY A 59 -21.79 1.39 1.54
N ASN A 60 -21.43 2.67 1.69
CA ASN A 60 -20.39 3.09 2.63
C ASN A 60 -20.81 2.84 4.08
N ALA A 61 -22.07 3.08 4.46
CA ALA A 61 -22.57 2.77 5.80
C ALA A 61 -22.50 1.27 6.11
N LEU A 62 -22.95 0.41 5.18
CA LEU A 62 -22.85 -1.05 5.30
C LEU A 62 -21.41 -1.51 5.43
N PHE A 63 -20.49 -0.90 4.67
CA PHE A 63 -19.08 -1.27 4.74
C PHE A 63 -18.42 -0.82 6.05
N VAL A 64 -18.74 0.37 6.57
CA VAL A 64 -18.31 0.80 7.92
C VAL A 64 -18.82 -0.17 8.99
N TYR A 65 -20.10 -0.57 8.92
CA TYR A 65 -20.67 -1.57 9.82
C TYR A 65 -19.93 -2.92 9.73
N GLN A 66 -19.60 -3.38 8.51
CA GLN A 66 -18.82 -4.60 8.31
C GLN A 66 -17.40 -4.49 8.89
N LEU A 67 -16.72 -3.36 8.72
CA LEU A 67 -15.39 -3.12 9.27
C LEU A 67 -15.40 -3.14 10.80
N HIS A 68 -16.43 -2.58 11.43
CA HIS A 68 -16.56 -2.58 12.89
C HIS A 68 -16.84 -3.99 13.44
N ASN A 69 -17.77 -4.73 12.83
CA ASN A 69 -18.26 -5.99 13.40
C ASN A 69 -17.50 -7.24 12.93
N LYS A 70 -16.79 -7.21 11.79
CA LYS A 70 -16.12 -8.37 11.18
C LYS A 70 -14.65 -8.11 10.83
N SER A 71 -13.94 -7.33 11.65
CA SER A 71 -12.54 -6.91 11.43
C SER A 71 -11.49 -8.04 11.33
N THR A 72 -11.85 -9.32 11.38
CA THR A 72 -10.86 -10.42 11.32
C THR A 72 -10.10 -10.48 9.99
N HIS A 73 -10.66 -9.93 8.91
CA HIS A 73 -10.06 -9.96 7.57
C HIS A 73 -9.05 -8.84 7.29
N PHE A 74 -9.17 -7.70 7.97
CA PHE A 74 -8.31 -6.54 7.73
C PHE A 74 -7.43 -6.26 8.94
N SER A 75 -6.20 -5.79 8.71
CA SER A 75 -5.39 -5.24 9.80
C SER A 75 -6.15 -4.09 10.45
N ARG A 76 -6.17 -4.03 11.79
CA ARG A 76 -6.85 -2.97 12.56
C ARG A 76 -6.45 -1.56 12.10
N ARG A 77 -5.23 -1.38 11.60
CA ARG A 77 -4.74 -0.10 11.06
C ARG A 77 -5.34 0.22 9.69
N LEU A 78 -5.29 -0.76 8.77
CA LEU A 78 -5.89 -0.62 7.45
C LEU A 78 -7.41 -0.40 7.54
N ALA A 79 -8.09 -1.12 8.44
CA ALA A 79 -9.51 -0.95 8.70
C ALA A 79 -9.84 0.50 9.07
N LYS A 80 -9.03 1.16 9.92
CA LYS A 80 -9.25 2.57 10.28
C LYS A 80 -9.05 3.54 9.11
N HIS A 81 -8.06 3.28 8.24
CA HIS A 81 -7.89 4.08 7.03
C HIS A 81 -9.05 3.91 6.05
N LEU A 82 -9.54 2.68 5.88
CA LEU A 82 -10.73 2.39 5.06
C LEU A 82 -11.99 3.02 5.66
N THR A 83 -12.18 2.96 6.99
CA THR A 83 -13.29 3.63 7.66
C THR A 83 -13.25 5.13 7.41
N ALA A 84 -12.09 5.76 7.54
CA ALA A 84 -11.99 7.20 7.28
C ALA A 84 -12.21 7.55 5.81
N LEU A 85 -11.74 6.72 4.87
CA LEU A 85 -12.07 6.87 3.46
C LEU A 85 -13.60 6.87 3.24
N CYS A 86 -14.33 5.95 3.88
CA CYS A 86 -15.79 5.94 3.82
C CYS A 86 -16.43 7.16 4.47
N VAL A 87 -15.85 7.71 5.54
CA VAL A 87 -16.35 8.95 6.15
C VAL A 87 -16.19 10.13 5.18
N TRP A 88 -15.05 10.23 4.50
CA TRP A 88 -14.84 11.23 3.45
C TRP A 88 -15.81 11.05 2.29
N ASP A 89 -16.02 9.82 1.83
CA ASP A 89 -16.96 9.51 0.75
C ASP A 89 -18.41 9.84 1.14
N ILE A 90 -18.84 9.50 2.36
CA ILE A 90 -20.18 9.86 2.87
C ILE A 90 -20.33 11.38 2.94
N ALA A 91 -19.34 12.08 3.50
CA ALA A 91 -19.38 13.54 3.60
C ALA A 91 -19.47 14.20 2.22
N LEU A 92 -18.68 13.73 1.24
CA LEU A 92 -18.73 14.23 -0.14
C LEU A 92 -20.11 13.98 -0.77
N LEU A 93 -20.65 12.77 -0.64
CA LEU A 93 -21.96 12.44 -1.21
C LEU A 93 -23.09 13.24 -0.56
N CYS A 94 -23.00 13.54 0.74
CA CYS A 94 -23.91 14.47 1.39
C CYS A 94 -23.78 15.89 0.79
N CYS A 95 -22.56 16.38 0.54
CA CYS A 95 -22.37 17.66 -0.14
C CYS A 95 -23.03 17.65 -1.52
N CYS A 96 -22.83 16.60 -2.31
CA CYS A 96 -23.45 16.46 -3.63
C CYS A 96 -24.99 16.49 -3.53
N LEU A 97 -25.57 15.81 -2.52
CA LEU A 97 -27.01 15.85 -2.29
C LEU A 97 -27.53 17.26 -2.02
N PHE A 98 -26.83 18.02 -1.17
CA PHE A 98 -27.24 19.38 -0.83
C PHE A 98 -26.99 20.37 -1.96
N SER A 99 -25.92 20.20 -2.73
CA SER A 99 -25.59 21.10 -3.85
C SER A 99 -26.46 20.87 -5.09
N TYR A 100 -26.82 19.61 -5.40
CA TYR A 100 -27.51 19.27 -6.64
C TYR A 100 -28.96 18.79 -6.45
N GLY A 101 -29.34 18.37 -5.24
CA GLY A 101 -30.70 17.93 -4.93
C GLY A 101 -31.69 19.07 -4.71
N ILE A 102 -31.21 20.33 -4.61
CA ILE A 102 -32.02 21.52 -4.34
C ILE A 102 -31.76 22.53 -5.47
N LEU A 103 -32.67 22.63 -6.44
CA LEU A 103 -32.76 23.77 -7.38
C LEU A 103 -33.71 24.83 -6.78
N PRO A 104 -33.53 26.16 -6.98
CA PRO A 104 -32.59 26.88 -7.87
C PRO A 104 -31.50 27.71 -7.13
N PHE A 105 -30.50 28.23 -7.86
CA PHE A 105 -29.25 28.90 -7.41
C PHE A 105 -29.39 30.22 -6.62
N VAL A 106 -30.58 30.60 -6.18
CA VAL A 106 -30.84 31.92 -5.60
C VAL A 106 -31.52 31.78 -4.23
N GLY A 107 -31.22 32.68 -3.30
CA GLY A 107 -31.78 32.64 -1.95
C GLY A 107 -31.09 31.60 -1.07
N ILE A 108 -31.86 30.71 -0.42
CA ILE A 108 -31.30 29.76 0.56
C ILE A 108 -30.23 28.83 -0.05
N THR A 109 -30.37 28.50 -1.33
CA THR A 109 -29.43 27.67 -2.08
C THR A 109 -28.06 28.34 -2.23
N ALA A 110 -28.00 29.68 -2.30
CA ALA A 110 -26.73 30.40 -2.34
C ALA A 110 -25.93 30.22 -1.04
N TYR A 111 -26.59 30.23 0.12
CA TYR A 111 -25.94 29.93 1.40
C TYR A 111 -25.46 28.48 1.46
N LEU A 112 -26.26 27.54 0.96
CA LEU A 112 -25.89 26.13 0.90
C LEU A 112 -24.66 25.94 -0.01
N LEU A 113 -24.65 26.52 -1.22
CA LEU A 113 -23.52 26.42 -2.15
C LEU A 113 -22.26 27.09 -1.59
N TYR A 114 -22.40 28.24 -0.93
CA TYR A 114 -21.28 28.94 -0.29
C TYR A 114 -20.58 28.06 0.77
N LEU A 115 -21.34 27.24 1.51
CA LEU A 115 -20.80 26.32 2.52
C LEU A 115 -20.38 24.95 1.96
N PHE A 116 -21.24 24.32 1.16
CA PHE A 116 -21.05 22.95 0.70
C PHE A 116 -20.06 22.82 -0.45
N GLN A 117 -19.84 23.86 -1.25
CA GLN A 117 -18.82 23.81 -2.30
C GLN A 117 -17.39 23.68 -1.73
N PRO A 118 -16.92 24.55 -0.80
CA PRO A 118 -15.61 24.36 -0.18
C PRO A 118 -15.56 23.10 0.68
N PHE A 119 -16.68 22.68 1.29
CA PHE A 119 -16.74 21.43 2.05
C PHE A 119 -16.61 20.19 1.16
N ALA A 120 -17.21 20.18 -0.03
CA ALA A 120 -17.02 19.12 -1.03
C ALA A 120 -15.55 19.06 -1.46
N SER A 121 -14.96 20.23 -1.74
CA SER A 121 -13.54 20.36 -2.09
C SER A 121 -12.62 19.84 -0.98
N PHE A 122 -12.92 20.17 0.29
CA PHE A 122 -12.28 19.64 1.48
C PHE A 122 -12.36 18.11 1.57
N CYS A 123 -13.53 17.52 1.29
CA CYS A 123 -13.70 16.07 1.28
C CYS A 123 -12.88 15.40 0.16
N VAL A 124 -12.82 16.01 -1.04
CA VAL A 124 -12.00 15.52 -2.15
C VAL A 124 -10.51 15.53 -1.77
N THR A 125 -9.99 16.63 -1.22
CA THR A 125 -8.60 16.69 -0.73
C THR A 125 -8.36 15.62 0.35
N GLY A 126 -9.30 15.47 1.29
CA GLY A 126 -9.25 14.43 2.33
C GLY A 126 -9.13 13.02 1.75
N THR A 127 -9.95 12.68 0.75
CA THR A 127 -9.93 11.40 0.03
C THR A 127 -8.60 11.17 -0.69
N ILE A 128 -8.08 12.15 -1.42
CA ILE A 128 -6.79 12.06 -2.15
C ILE A 128 -5.65 11.69 -1.20
N TRP A 129 -5.49 12.46 -0.12
CA TRP A 129 -4.44 12.23 0.86
C TRP A 129 -4.65 10.93 1.66
N GLN A 130 -5.91 10.54 1.89
CA GLN A 130 -6.23 9.27 2.53
C GLN A 130 -5.86 8.07 1.63
N VAL A 131 -6.10 8.14 0.32
CA VAL A 131 -5.66 7.11 -0.65
C VAL A 131 -4.14 7.07 -0.75
N LEU A 132 -3.47 8.23 -0.77
CA LEU A 132 -2.01 8.30 -0.73
C LEU A 132 -1.44 7.65 0.53
N ALA A 133 -2.01 7.95 1.71
CA ALA A 133 -1.61 7.33 2.98
C ALA A 133 -1.77 5.81 2.95
N ILE A 134 -2.91 5.30 2.45
CA ILE A 134 -3.14 3.86 2.27
C ILE A 134 -2.09 3.25 1.34
N THR A 135 -1.75 3.94 0.25
CA THR A 135 -0.78 3.47 -0.74
C THR A 135 0.64 3.43 -0.17
N ILE A 136 1.05 4.45 0.59
CA ILE A 136 2.34 4.48 1.29
C ILE A 136 2.42 3.35 2.32
N GLU A 137 1.38 3.16 3.13
CA GLU A 137 1.35 2.09 4.12
C GLU A 137 1.43 0.71 3.48
N ARG A 138 0.72 0.52 2.37
CA ARG A 138 0.77 -0.70 1.57
C ARG A 138 2.17 -0.92 0.98
N HIS A 139 2.77 0.12 0.41
CA HIS A 139 4.11 0.04 -0.15
C HIS A 139 5.10 -0.39 0.93
N LYS A 140 5.09 0.28 2.10
CA LYS A 140 5.92 -0.08 3.26
C LYS A 140 5.66 -1.51 3.76
N ALA A 141 4.41 -1.98 3.70
CA ALA A 141 4.07 -3.34 4.09
C ALA A 141 4.69 -4.40 3.17
N VAL A 142 4.80 -4.09 1.87
CA VAL A 142 5.32 -5.01 0.86
C VAL A 142 6.84 -4.91 0.72
N SER A 143 7.41 -3.72 0.77
CA SER A 143 8.86 -3.50 0.69
C SER A 143 9.56 -3.94 1.98
N ASN A 144 9.03 -3.55 3.14
CA ASN A 144 9.66 -3.75 4.44
C ASN A 144 8.70 -4.45 5.44
N PRO A 145 8.23 -5.68 5.17
CA PRO A 145 7.26 -6.39 6.02
C PRO A 145 7.72 -6.58 7.47
N LEU A 146 9.03 -6.62 7.70
CA LEU A 146 9.67 -6.82 9.01
C LEU A 146 9.78 -5.52 9.80
N GLU A 147 10.00 -4.41 9.11
CA GLU A 147 10.05 -3.10 9.74
C GLU A 147 8.66 -2.68 10.22
N GLN A 148 7.63 -3.01 9.44
CA GLN A 148 6.24 -2.73 9.79
C GLN A 148 5.79 -3.47 11.06
N ARG A 149 6.32 -4.67 11.34
CA ARG A 149 6.04 -5.40 12.59
C ARG A 149 6.73 -4.81 13.81
N THR A 150 7.87 -4.13 13.63
CA THR A 150 8.73 -3.68 14.73
C THR A 150 8.42 -2.27 15.23
N ARG A 151 7.23 -1.71 14.91
CA ARG A 151 6.51 -0.52 15.47
C ARG A 151 7.25 0.83 15.61
N LYS A 152 8.58 0.89 15.68
CA LYS A 152 9.38 2.07 16.06
C LYS A 152 9.45 3.21 15.01
N GLY A 153 8.99 2.99 13.78
CA GLY A 153 9.00 4.00 12.71
C GLY A 153 7.62 4.38 12.18
N GLN A 154 6.56 4.03 12.90
CA GLN A 154 5.19 4.25 12.43
C GLN A 154 4.67 5.59 12.92
N PHE A 155 4.37 6.48 11.97
CA PHE A 155 3.59 7.69 12.27
C PHE A 155 2.30 7.28 12.97
N SER A 156 1.98 8.03 14.03
CA SER A 156 0.71 7.88 14.73
C SER A 156 -0.40 8.13 13.73
N LEU A 157 -1.33 7.17 13.63
CA LEU A 157 -2.49 7.28 12.76
C LEU A 157 -3.27 8.57 13.02
N ARG A 158 -3.36 8.98 14.30
CA ARG A 158 -3.99 10.24 14.71
C ARG A 158 -3.28 11.46 14.11
N LEU A 159 -1.95 11.43 14.05
CA LEU A 159 -1.17 12.52 13.47
C LEU A 159 -1.38 12.59 11.95
N ILE A 160 -1.38 11.45 11.25
CA ILE A 160 -1.69 11.41 9.81
C ILE A 160 -3.07 12.01 9.55
N PHE A 161 -4.11 11.56 10.28
CA PHE A 161 -5.45 12.12 10.15
C PHE A 161 -5.51 13.60 10.46
N SER A 162 -4.87 14.04 11.54
CA SER A 162 -4.82 15.45 11.91
C SER A 162 -4.17 16.30 10.83
N CYS A 163 -3.07 15.83 10.22
CA CYS A 163 -2.42 16.52 9.12
C CYS A 163 -3.30 16.59 7.87
N ILE A 164 -4.03 15.51 7.54
CA ILE A 164 -4.97 15.50 6.40
C ILE A 164 -6.09 16.51 6.63
N VAL A 165 -6.73 16.50 7.80
CA VAL A 165 -7.82 17.42 8.13
C VAL A 165 -7.34 18.87 8.14
N LEU A 166 -6.23 19.17 8.82
CA LEU A 166 -5.70 20.52 8.90
C LEU A 166 -5.24 21.04 7.53
N GLY A 167 -4.55 20.20 6.74
CA GLY A 167 -4.11 20.55 5.40
C GLY A 167 -5.29 20.78 4.46
N ALA A 168 -6.28 19.90 4.45
CA ALA A 168 -7.49 20.07 3.64
C ALA A 168 -8.28 21.32 4.06
N PHE A 169 -8.38 21.61 5.36
CA PHE A 169 -9.04 22.81 5.85
C PHE A 169 -8.30 24.08 5.40
N ALA A 170 -6.97 24.10 5.58
CA ALA A 170 -6.15 25.25 5.18
C ALA A 170 -6.24 25.54 3.68
N LEU A 171 -6.29 24.50 2.84
CA LEU A 171 -6.37 24.67 1.39
C LEU A 171 -7.75 25.10 0.89
N ASN A 172 -8.83 24.65 1.54
CA ASN A 172 -10.18 24.82 0.99
C ASN A 172 -11.04 25.84 1.73
N PHE A 173 -10.86 26.04 3.03
CA PHE A 173 -11.71 26.95 3.81
C PHE A 173 -11.07 28.32 4.05
N LEU A 174 -9.74 28.41 4.13
CA LEU A 174 -9.07 29.69 4.37
C LEU A 174 -9.24 30.65 3.19
N THR A 175 -9.36 30.14 1.96
CA THR A 175 -9.44 30.96 0.75
C THR A 175 -10.84 31.56 0.51
N VAL A 176 -11.89 30.83 0.90
CA VAL A 176 -13.31 31.19 0.68
C VAL A 176 -13.66 32.63 1.09
N PRO A 177 -13.37 33.12 2.30
CA PRO A 177 -13.76 34.47 2.71
C PRO A 177 -13.08 35.58 1.91
N PHE A 178 -11.94 35.29 1.28
CA PHE A 178 -11.21 36.25 0.44
C PHE A 178 -11.70 36.25 -1.01
N GLU A 179 -12.34 35.17 -1.46
CA GLU A 179 -12.73 34.97 -2.85
C GLU A 179 -14.21 35.19 -3.10
N ARG A 180 -15.04 34.90 -2.11
CA ARG A 180 -16.49 34.84 -2.26
C ARG A 180 -17.18 35.68 -1.21
N THR A 181 -18.21 36.39 -1.63
CA THR A 181 -19.11 37.12 -0.76
C THR A 181 -20.54 36.82 -1.13
N LEU A 182 -21.38 36.69 -0.13
CA LEU A 182 -22.83 36.68 -0.31
C LEU A 182 -23.28 38.14 -0.35
N ILE A 183 -23.94 38.52 -1.45
CA ILE A 183 -24.55 39.83 -1.59
C ILE A 183 -26.02 39.67 -1.91
N ASP A 184 -26.81 40.64 -1.45
CA ASP A 184 -28.22 40.70 -1.79
C ASP A 184 -28.36 41.18 -3.24
N CYS A 185 -29.27 40.55 -3.98
CA CYS A 185 -29.61 40.84 -5.36
C CYS A 185 -31.12 40.96 -5.53
N TYR A 186 -31.54 41.73 -6.53
CA TYR A 186 -32.95 41.96 -6.84
C TYR A 186 -33.39 41.04 -7.97
N GLU A 187 -34.40 40.21 -7.72
CA GLU A 187 -35.10 39.42 -8.74
C GLU A 187 -36.41 40.09 -9.12
N PHE A 188 -36.61 40.35 -10.42
CA PHE A 188 -37.84 40.94 -10.93
C PHE A 188 -38.93 39.87 -11.09
N ARG A 189 -40.07 40.06 -10.43
CA ARG A 189 -41.31 39.32 -10.68
C ARG A 189 -42.38 40.22 -11.27
N SER A 190 -43.43 39.61 -11.81
CA SER A 190 -44.61 40.30 -12.34
C SER A 190 -45.26 41.27 -11.33
N ASN A 191 -45.06 41.06 -10.03
CA ASN A 191 -45.71 41.81 -8.95
C ASN A 191 -44.75 42.72 -8.15
N GLY A 192 -43.52 42.94 -8.62
CA GLY A 192 -42.50 43.74 -7.94
C GLY A 192 -41.13 43.08 -7.90
N PHE A 193 -40.24 43.57 -7.04
CA PHE A 193 -38.90 42.98 -6.83
C PHE A 193 -38.85 42.17 -5.53
N GLU A 194 -38.22 41.01 -5.58
CA GLU A 194 -37.89 40.18 -4.41
C GLU A 194 -36.38 40.27 -4.14
N ILE A 195 -35.99 40.56 -2.89
CA ILE A 195 -34.59 40.55 -2.49
C ILE A 195 -34.20 39.09 -2.25
N LYS A 196 -33.23 38.61 -3.02
CA LYS A 196 -32.62 37.30 -2.84
C LYS A 196 -31.13 37.46 -2.58
N THR A 197 -30.46 36.37 -2.22
CA THR A 197 -29.00 36.38 -2.04
C THR A 197 -28.34 35.61 -3.18
N MET A 198 -27.23 36.14 -3.70
CA MET A 198 -26.37 35.46 -4.67
C MET A 198 -24.91 35.43 -4.21
N ILE A 199 -24.16 34.47 -4.73
CA ILE A 199 -22.71 34.37 -4.49
C ILE A 199 -22.02 35.20 -5.56
N VAL A 200 -21.24 36.19 -5.13
CA VAL A 200 -20.38 36.98 -6.02
C VAL A 200 -18.91 36.72 -5.73
N GLN A 201 -18.13 36.60 -6.79
CA GLN A 201 -16.68 36.50 -6.72
C GLN A 201 -16.09 37.90 -6.57
N ARG A 202 -15.15 38.08 -5.64
CA ARG A 202 -14.44 39.36 -5.48
C ARG A 202 -13.48 39.59 -6.64
N GLU A 203 -13.21 40.86 -6.95
CA GLU A 203 -12.25 41.28 -7.99
C GLU A 203 -10.85 40.69 -7.82
N LEU A 204 -10.46 40.33 -6.59
CA LEU A 204 -9.18 39.67 -6.32
C LEU A 204 -9.00 38.37 -7.11
N VAL A 205 -10.09 37.63 -7.38
CA VAL A 205 -10.09 36.39 -8.16
C VAL A 205 -9.71 36.65 -9.62
N ASN A 206 -10.00 37.85 -10.15
CA ASN A 206 -9.65 38.22 -11.52
C ASN A 206 -8.16 38.54 -11.69
N ASN A 207 -7.41 38.70 -10.60
CA ASN A 207 -5.97 38.88 -10.66
C ASN A 207 -5.30 37.54 -10.99
N GLN A 208 -4.71 37.44 -12.19
CA GLN A 208 -4.03 36.22 -12.66
C GLN A 208 -2.95 35.73 -11.68
N TYR A 209 -2.21 36.63 -11.02
CA TYR A 209 -1.18 36.24 -10.05
C TYR A 209 -1.78 35.60 -8.80
N TYR A 210 -2.92 36.10 -8.35
CA TYR A 210 -3.66 35.50 -7.24
C TYR A 210 -4.11 34.09 -7.64
N ALA A 211 -4.80 33.95 -8.77
CA ALA A 211 -5.29 32.65 -9.24
C ALA A 211 -4.16 31.60 -9.38
N ILE A 212 -3.02 31.99 -9.93
CA ILE A 212 -1.87 31.09 -10.06
C ILE A 212 -1.33 30.67 -8.67
N LEU A 213 -1.18 31.61 -7.75
CA LEU A 213 -0.56 31.36 -6.44
C LEU A 213 -1.49 30.66 -5.45
N SER A 214 -2.79 31.00 -5.43
CA SER A 214 -3.78 30.49 -4.48
C SER A 214 -4.50 29.24 -4.97
N HIS A 215 -4.69 29.07 -6.28
CA HIS A 215 -5.40 27.93 -6.86
C HIS A 215 -4.47 26.98 -7.59
N LEU A 216 -3.77 27.45 -8.62
CA LEU A 216 -3.02 26.55 -9.51
C LEU A 216 -1.88 25.82 -8.78
N ILE A 217 -1.00 26.53 -8.07
CA ILE A 217 0.15 25.92 -7.38
C ILE A 217 -0.32 24.95 -6.27
N PRO A 218 -1.25 25.34 -5.37
CA PRO A 218 -1.73 24.43 -4.34
C PRO A 218 -2.47 23.23 -4.91
N ASP A 219 -3.29 23.39 -5.96
CA ASP A 219 -3.94 22.25 -6.60
C ASP A 219 -2.91 21.32 -7.26
N LEU A 220 -1.89 21.85 -7.94
CA LEU A 220 -0.82 21.07 -8.57
C LEU A 220 -0.07 20.19 -7.55
N ILE A 221 0.23 20.75 -6.38
CA ILE A 221 1.02 20.11 -5.33
C ILE A 221 0.18 19.19 -4.45
N PHE A 222 -1.00 19.65 -4.02
CA PHE A 222 -1.78 18.98 -2.97
C PHE A 222 -2.99 18.22 -3.48
N ARG A 223 -3.46 18.45 -4.71
CA ARG A 223 -4.65 17.81 -5.25
C ARG A 223 -4.32 16.91 -6.44
N ALA A 224 -3.83 17.48 -7.53
CA ALA A 224 -3.38 16.77 -8.72
C ALA A 224 -2.51 17.71 -9.58
N PRO A 225 -1.41 17.23 -10.19
CA PRO A 225 -1.06 15.84 -10.48
C PRO A 225 -0.18 15.16 -9.43
N THR A 226 0.41 15.89 -8.50
CA THR A 226 1.49 15.38 -7.64
C THR A 226 1.09 14.15 -6.82
N PRO A 227 -0.04 14.13 -6.08
CA PRO A 227 -0.46 12.94 -5.34
C PRO A 227 -0.75 11.76 -6.26
N ILE A 228 -1.33 12.01 -7.44
CA ILE A 228 -1.69 10.96 -8.43
C ILE A 228 -0.43 10.28 -8.95
N ILE A 229 0.60 11.06 -9.33
CA ILE A 229 1.88 10.54 -9.81
C ILE A 229 2.55 9.70 -8.72
N ILE A 230 2.58 10.19 -7.47
CA ILE A 230 3.15 9.44 -6.35
C ILE A 230 2.39 8.13 -6.13
N ILE A 231 1.05 8.15 -6.13
CA ILE A 231 0.21 6.94 -6.01
C ILE A 231 0.52 5.96 -7.13
N ALA A 232 0.63 6.42 -8.38
CA ALA A 232 0.95 5.58 -9.53
C ALA A 232 2.32 4.92 -9.39
N ILE A 233 3.37 5.71 -9.09
CA ILE A 233 4.74 5.20 -8.91
C ILE A 233 4.79 4.18 -7.77
N LEU A 234 4.20 4.50 -6.61
CA LEU A 234 4.16 3.59 -5.47
C LEU A 234 3.37 2.32 -5.78
N THR A 235 2.27 2.41 -6.54
CA THR A 235 1.47 1.25 -6.95
C THR A 235 2.27 0.34 -7.87
N VAL A 236 2.93 0.88 -8.89
CA VAL A 236 3.80 0.13 -9.81
C VAL A 236 4.94 -0.54 -9.06
N ARG A 237 5.67 0.20 -8.21
CA ARG A 237 6.75 -0.38 -7.39
C ARG A 237 6.25 -1.48 -6.46
N THR A 238 5.08 -1.29 -5.86
CA THR A 238 4.46 -2.30 -5.00
C THR A 238 4.11 -3.57 -5.78
N LEU A 239 3.60 -3.42 -7.01
CA LEU A 239 3.32 -4.55 -7.90
C LEU A 239 4.60 -5.27 -8.34
N GLN A 240 5.66 -4.53 -8.69
CA GLN A 240 6.96 -5.10 -9.07
C GLN A 240 7.62 -5.88 -7.92
N ILE A 241 7.60 -5.33 -6.70
CA ILE A 241 8.13 -6.05 -5.53
C ILE A 241 7.27 -7.29 -5.25
N ALA A 242 5.95 -7.15 -5.32
CA ALA A 242 5.04 -8.27 -5.12
C ALA A 242 5.21 -9.35 -6.20
N SER A 243 5.48 -9.00 -7.46
CA SER A 243 5.74 -9.97 -8.53
C SER A 243 7.12 -10.61 -8.39
N ALA A 244 8.17 -9.86 -8.07
CA ALA A 244 9.51 -10.40 -7.82
C ALA A 244 9.53 -11.40 -6.65
N GLN A 245 8.81 -11.09 -5.57
CA GLN A 245 8.63 -12.01 -4.44
C GLN A 245 7.82 -13.27 -4.82
N ARG A 246 6.92 -13.19 -5.80
CA ARG A 246 6.18 -14.36 -6.32
C ARG A 246 7.08 -15.28 -7.12
N THR A 247 7.97 -14.75 -7.95
CA THR A 247 8.88 -15.55 -8.78
C THR A 247 9.86 -16.35 -7.92
N ILE A 248 10.35 -15.77 -6.83
CA ILE A 248 11.28 -16.43 -5.90
C ILE A 248 10.53 -17.38 -4.93
N GLY A 249 9.24 -17.13 -4.66
CA GLY A 249 8.42 -17.87 -3.70
C GLY A 249 7.61 -19.05 -4.26
N HIS A 250 7.81 -19.42 -5.53
CA HIS A 250 7.09 -20.54 -6.16
C HIS A 250 7.48 -21.91 -5.55
N GLN A 251 8.59 -21.96 -4.81
CA GLN A 251 8.93 -23.09 -3.96
C GLN A 251 8.23 -22.94 -2.61
N ASN A 252 7.07 -23.60 -2.50
CA ASN A 252 6.45 -24.26 -1.35
C ASN A 252 6.91 -23.79 0.04
N ILE A 253 6.01 -23.40 0.95
CA ILE A 253 6.08 -23.65 2.44
C ILE A 253 5.14 -22.71 3.24
N ILE A 254 4.73 -21.53 2.76
CA ILE A 254 3.75 -20.73 3.53
C ILE A 254 2.34 -21.29 3.28
N PRO A 255 1.54 -21.59 4.33
CA PRO A 255 0.21 -22.18 4.20
C PRO A 255 -0.67 -21.34 3.28
N GLN A 256 -1.17 -22.01 2.23
CA GLN A 256 -1.92 -21.44 1.11
C GLN A 256 -3.15 -20.62 1.55
N ARG A 257 -3.72 -20.94 2.72
CA ARG A 257 -4.89 -20.25 3.30
C ARG A 257 -4.60 -18.83 3.80
N GLN A 258 -3.43 -18.58 4.41
CA GLN A 258 -3.02 -17.23 4.80
C GLN A 258 -2.57 -16.39 3.60
N ARG A 259 -1.96 -17.02 2.58
CA ARG A 259 -1.65 -16.37 1.30
C ARG A 259 -2.91 -15.95 0.56
N ALA A 260 -3.96 -16.78 0.50
CA ALA A 260 -5.19 -16.48 -0.22
C ALA A 260 -5.95 -15.27 0.35
N LEU A 261 -6.04 -15.17 1.69
CA LEU A 261 -6.68 -14.02 2.35
C LEU A 261 -5.92 -12.71 2.08
N GLY A 262 -4.59 -12.71 2.22
CA GLY A 262 -3.75 -11.54 1.94
C GLY A 262 -3.72 -11.15 0.45
N ARG A 263 -3.77 -12.14 -0.46
CA ARG A 263 -3.72 -11.93 -1.91
C ARG A 263 -4.88 -11.08 -2.41
N ASN A 264 -6.08 -11.31 -1.89
CA ASN A 264 -7.26 -10.55 -2.29
C ASN A 264 -7.15 -9.10 -1.82
N VAL A 265 -6.71 -8.86 -0.58
CA VAL A 265 -6.55 -7.50 -0.03
C VAL A 265 -5.54 -6.68 -0.86
N HIS A 266 -4.41 -7.26 -1.26
CA HIS A 266 -3.45 -6.54 -2.10
C HIS A 266 -4.02 -6.18 -3.48
N LEU A 267 -4.81 -7.05 -4.10
CA LEU A 267 -5.45 -6.77 -5.38
C LEU A 267 -6.55 -5.69 -5.24
N MET A 268 -7.37 -5.79 -4.19
CA MET A 268 -8.41 -4.80 -3.87
C MET A 268 -7.80 -3.39 -3.69
N LEU A 269 -6.68 -3.28 -2.98
CA LEU A 269 -5.98 -1.99 -2.82
C LEU A 269 -5.35 -1.46 -4.12
N THR A 270 -4.85 -2.34 -5.01
CA THR A 270 -4.42 -1.92 -6.35
C THR A 270 -5.61 -1.39 -7.14
N PHE A 271 -6.74 -2.08 -7.11
CA PHE A 271 -7.93 -1.70 -7.85
C PHE A 271 -8.47 -0.35 -7.35
N LEU A 272 -8.46 -0.12 -6.03
CA LEU A 272 -8.75 1.20 -5.44
C LEU A 272 -7.84 2.30 -6.03
N SER A 273 -6.53 2.04 -6.12
CA SER A 273 -5.56 3.01 -6.63
C SER A 273 -5.75 3.30 -8.12
N ILE A 274 -5.98 2.25 -8.93
CA ILE A 274 -6.25 2.40 -10.38
C ILE A 274 -7.54 3.19 -10.60
N LYS A 275 -8.62 2.81 -9.92
CA LYS A 275 -9.89 3.52 -9.99
C LYS A 275 -9.74 4.98 -9.58
N PHE A 276 -8.99 5.25 -8.50
CA PHE A 276 -8.69 6.60 -8.06
C PHE A 276 -7.98 7.42 -9.15
N ILE A 277 -6.97 6.85 -9.81
CA ILE A 277 -6.27 7.52 -10.93
C ILE A 277 -7.27 7.83 -12.06
N ILE A 278 -8.04 6.84 -12.53
CA ILE A 278 -8.99 7.03 -13.64
C ILE A 278 -10.00 8.14 -13.33
N CYS A 279 -10.63 8.09 -12.14
CA CYS A 279 -11.66 9.06 -11.77
C CYS A 279 -11.11 10.47 -11.53
N ASN A 280 -9.88 10.60 -11.00
CA ASN A 280 -9.30 11.92 -10.72
C ASN A 280 -8.51 12.51 -11.89
N THR A 281 -8.12 11.72 -12.90
CA THR A 281 -7.45 12.24 -14.10
C THR A 281 -8.35 13.18 -14.89
N LEU A 282 -9.65 12.90 -15.00
CA LEU A 282 -10.57 13.79 -15.71
C LEU A 282 -10.81 15.10 -14.94
N TYR A 283 -10.88 15.04 -13.62
CA TYR A 283 -10.89 16.24 -12.78
C TYR A 283 -9.61 17.07 -12.97
N LEU A 284 -8.43 16.43 -12.95
CA LEU A 284 -7.15 17.09 -13.23
C LEU A 284 -7.13 17.75 -14.61
N PHE A 285 -7.57 17.03 -15.63
CA PHE A 285 -7.62 17.55 -16.99
C PHE A 285 -8.54 18.77 -17.09
N ASN A 286 -9.72 18.72 -16.46
CA ASN A 286 -10.63 19.86 -16.38
C ASN A 286 -9.98 21.06 -15.68
N THR A 287 -9.34 20.86 -14.51
CA THR A 287 -8.65 21.95 -13.79
C THR A 287 -7.53 22.57 -14.63
N ILE A 288 -6.73 21.76 -15.32
CA ILE A 288 -5.67 22.28 -16.21
C ILE A 288 -6.26 23.10 -17.35
N LEU A 289 -7.33 22.61 -17.99
CA LEU A 289 -7.98 23.35 -19.07
C LEU A 289 -8.53 24.69 -18.59
N MET A 290 -9.27 24.70 -17.48
CA MET A 290 -9.87 25.92 -16.93
C MET A 290 -8.81 26.92 -16.47
N GLU A 291 -7.85 26.49 -15.66
CA GLU A 291 -6.92 27.38 -14.95
C GLU A 291 -5.68 27.74 -15.78
N ILE A 292 -5.08 26.78 -16.51
CA ILE A 292 -3.83 27.02 -17.25
C ILE A 292 -4.13 27.53 -18.65
N MET A 293 -5.10 26.93 -19.33
CA MET A 293 -5.43 27.32 -20.71
C MET A 293 -6.44 28.47 -20.77
N GLY A 294 -6.98 28.89 -19.61
CA GLY A 294 -8.03 29.93 -19.55
C GLY A 294 -9.30 29.51 -20.27
N TYR A 295 -9.51 28.21 -20.50
CA TYR A 295 -10.66 27.69 -21.22
C TYR A 295 -11.91 28.01 -20.40
N GLY A 296 -12.82 28.83 -20.95
CA GLY A 296 -14.01 29.30 -20.21
C GLY A 296 -13.76 30.44 -19.19
N GLY A 297 -12.57 31.04 -19.16
CA GLY A 297 -12.25 32.21 -18.32
C GLY A 297 -12.75 33.52 -18.92
N LYS A 298 -13.25 34.43 -18.06
CA LYS A 298 -13.76 35.78 -18.44
C LYS A 298 -12.66 36.82 -18.73
N THR A 299 -11.39 36.43 -18.76
CA THR A 299 -10.25 37.35 -18.76
C THR A 299 -9.85 37.87 -20.15
N SER A 300 -10.47 37.36 -21.21
CA SER A 300 -10.30 37.88 -22.57
C SER A 300 -11.35 38.96 -22.84
N SER A 301 -10.93 40.22 -22.83
CA SER A 301 -11.76 41.38 -23.16
C SER A 301 -12.11 41.49 -24.66
N GLN A 302 -12.14 40.37 -25.38
CA GLN A 302 -12.49 40.29 -26.80
C GLN A 302 -13.56 39.23 -27.01
N GLN A 303 -14.82 39.62 -26.72
CA GLN A 303 -16.03 38.86 -27.03
C GLN A 303 -16.01 38.37 -28.49
N THR A 304 -15.55 37.15 -28.68
CA THR A 304 -15.63 36.43 -29.94
C THR A 304 -16.49 35.19 -29.72
N GLU A 305 -17.28 34.81 -30.72
CA GLU A 305 -18.24 33.69 -30.66
C GLU A 305 -17.59 32.38 -30.17
N LEU A 306 -16.30 32.21 -30.45
CA LEU A 306 -15.49 31.07 -30.04
C LEU A 306 -15.39 30.92 -28.51
N GLU A 307 -15.45 32.01 -27.74
CA GLU A 307 -15.27 31.99 -26.27
C GLU A 307 -16.51 31.44 -25.55
N MET A 308 -17.71 31.65 -26.10
CA MET A 308 -18.95 31.17 -25.48
C MET A 308 -19.20 29.67 -25.70
N GLU A 309 -18.94 29.14 -26.90
CA GLU A 309 -19.01 27.69 -27.14
C GLU A 309 -18.02 26.95 -26.21
N GLN A 310 -16.83 27.53 -26.00
CA GLN A 310 -15.84 27.02 -25.06
C GLN A 310 -16.36 27.06 -23.61
N TYR A 311 -17.03 28.15 -23.21
CA TYR A 311 -17.64 28.26 -21.89
C TYR A 311 -18.71 27.17 -21.67
N ILE A 312 -19.64 26.97 -22.60
CA ILE A 312 -20.68 25.93 -22.47
C ILE A 312 -20.05 24.53 -22.43
N SER A 313 -19.10 24.24 -23.32
CA SER A 313 -18.35 22.98 -23.31
C SER A 313 -17.64 22.72 -21.96
N SER A 314 -17.11 23.78 -21.35
CA SER A 314 -16.47 23.70 -20.03
C SER A 314 -17.44 23.34 -18.91
N LEU A 315 -18.72 23.75 -19.01
CA LEU A 315 -19.77 23.39 -18.05
C LEU A 315 -20.08 21.89 -18.13
N TYR A 316 -20.24 21.35 -19.34
CA TYR A 316 -20.42 19.90 -19.55
C TYR A 316 -19.25 19.10 -18.97
N LEU A 317 -18.01 19.54 -19.23
CA LEU A 317 -16.81 18.87 -18.73
C LEU A 317 -16.74 18.91 -17.20
N THR A 318 -17.10 20.05 -16.61
CA THR A 318 -17.13 20.23 -15.15
C THR A 318 -18.16 19.32 -14.50
N ASP A 319 -19.40 19.29 -15.00
CA ASP A 319 -20.46 18.41 -14.50
C ASP A 319 -20.09 16.94 -14.64
N PHE A 320 -19.50 16.55 -15.77
CA PHE A 320 -19.02 15.18 -15.98
C PHE A 320 -17.89 14.81 -15.02
N SER A 321 -16.94 15.72 -14.78
CA SER A 321 -15.84 15.51 -13.84
C SER A 321 -16.35 15.37 -12.40
N ASN A 322 -17.34 16.18 -12.00
CA ASN A 322 -17.98 16.11 -10.69
C ASN A 322 -18.78 14.82 -10.51
N MET A 323 -19.52 14.40 -11.54
CA MET A 323 -20.22 13.11 -11.53
C MET A 323 -19.23 11.95 -11.37
N LEU A 324 -18.07 11.98 -12.03
CA LEU A 324 -17.05 10.93 -11.87
C LEU A 324 -16.47 10.87 -10.46
N LEU A 325 -16.31 12.01 -9.79
CA LEU A 325 -15.94 12.06 -8.37
C LEU A 325 -17.04 11.44 -7.49
N ALA A 326 -18.32 11.74 -7.78
CA ALA A 326 -19.44 11.13 -7.07
C ALA A 326 -19.50 9.60 -7.30
N ILE A 327 -19.32 9.13 -8.54
CA ILE A 327 -19.21 7.70 -8.89
C ILE A 327 -18.06 7.07 -8.13
N HIS A 328 -16.90 7.73 -8.07
CA HIS A 328 -15.74 7.25 -7.33
C HIS A 328 -16.10 6.98 -5.87
N SER A 329 -16.62 7.98 -5.16
CA SER A 329 -16.99 7.86 -3.75
C SER A 329 -18.16 6.89 -3.51
N ALA A 330 -19.13 6.82 -4.43
CA ALA A 330 -20.27 5.92 -4.32
C ALA A 330 -19.93 4.44 -4.50
N THR A 331 -18.83 4.11 -5.19
CA THR A 331 -18.49 2.72 -5.55
C THR A 331 -17.24 2.19 -4.83
N ASN A 332 -16.60 2.95 -3.94
CA ASN A 332 -15.39 2.51 -3.22
C ASN A 332 -15.65 1.29 -2.34
N TRP A 333 -16.80 1.24 -1.67
CA TRP A 333 -17.21 0.13 -0.83
C TRP A 333 -17.32 -1.21 -1.59
N LEU A 334 -17.72 -1.20 -2.87
CA LEU A 334 -17.87 -2.42 -3.69
C LEU A 334 -16.58 -3.23 -3.80
N ILE A 335 -15.44 -2.55 -3.78
CA ILE A 335 -14.11 -3.17 -3.87
C ILE A 335 -13.84 -4.02 -2.63
N PHE A 336 -14.32 -3.56 -1.46
CA PHE A 336 -13.97 -4.14 -0.16
C PHE A 336 -15.08 -4.95 0.50
N TYR A 337 -16.31 -4.74 0.07
CA TYR A 337 -17.47 -5.36 0.67
C TYR A 337 -17.50 -6.84 0.35
N LYS A 338 -17.35 -7.66 1.40
CA LYS A 338 -17.60 -9.09 1.28
C LYS A 338 -19.10 -9.30 1.39
N TRP A 339 -19.73 -9.54 0.24
CA TRP A 339 -21.13 -9.95 0.18
C TRP A 339 -21.35 -11.14 1.11
N PRO A 340 -22.40 -11.10 1.97
CA PRO A 340 -22.74 -12.27 2.76
C PRO A 340 -22.89 -13.45 1.80
N GLU A 341 -22.16 -14.54 2.07
CA GLU A 341 -22.34 -15.77 1.32
C GLU A 341 -23.80 -16.18 1.50
N CYS A 342 -24.62 -15.83 0.50
CA CYS A 342 -26.01 -16.25 0.45
C CYS A 342 -25.94 -17.77 0.60
N LYS A 343 -26.66 -18.33 1.58
CA LYS A 343 -26.62 -19.75 1.93
C LYS A 343 -27.31 -20.58 0.83
N GLU A 344 -26.88 -20.41 -0.42
CA GLU A 344 -27.31 -21.20 -1.55
C GLU A 344 -26.60 -22.54 -1.51
N LYS A 345 -27.20 -23.46 -0.77
CA LYS A 345 -26.89 -24.89 -0.84
C LYS A 345 -27.11 -25.51 -2.24
N LYS A 346 -27.50 -24.74 -3.27
CA LYS A 346 -27.86 -25.25 -4.61
C LYS A 346 -27.07 -24.67 -5.80
N VAL A 347 -26.38 -23.53 -5.67
CA VAL A 347 -25.68 -22.90 -6.83
C VAL A 347 -24.21 -23.31 -6.97
N LYS A 348 -23.68 -24.11 -6.02
CA LYS A 348 -22.30 -24.63 -6.05
C LYS A 348 -21.98 -25.59 -7.21
N ARG A 349 -22.95 -26.02 -8.04
CA ARG A 349 -22.64 -26.84 -9.23
C ARG A 349 -22.32 -26.04 -10.49
N PHE A 350 -22.72 -24.77 -10.56
CA PHE A 350 -22.51 -23.98 -11.78
C PHE A 350 -21.29 -23.05 -11.71
N ALA A 351 -20.91 -22.58 -10.51
CA ALA A 351 -19.74 -21.70 -10.34
C ALA A 351 -18.39 -22.44 -10.27
N THR A 352 -18.38 -23.77 -10.10
CA THR A 352 -17.14 -24.57 -10.07
C THR A 352 -16.51 -24.82 -11.44
N SER A 353 -17.18 -24.47 -12.55
CA SER A 353 -16.59 -24.59 -13.90
C SER A 353 -15.82 -23.33 -14.36
N LEU A 354 -15.97 -22.19 -13.67
CA LEU A 354 -15.34 -20.92 -14.07
C LEU A 354 -14.20 -20.46 -13.16
N THR A 355 -13.97 -21.12 -12.02
CA THR A 355 -12.72 -20.96 -11.26
C THR A 355 -11.68 -21.97 -11.74
N LEU A 356 -10.96 -21.61 -12.80
CA LEU A 356 -9.73 -22.29 -13.20
C LEU A 356 -8.74 -22.29 -12.02
N SER A 357 -8.42 -23.51 -11.57
CA SER A 357 -7.33 -23.91 -10.66
C SER A 357 -7.45 -23.57 -9.16
N ALA A 358 -7.60 -24.65 -8.35
CA ALA A 358 -7.02 -24.85 -7.00
C ALA A 358 -7.97 -25.41 -5.92
N SER A 359 -8.86 -26.37 -6.22
CA SER A 359 -9.73 -26.99 -5.20
C SER A 359 -9.58 -28.50 -4.96
N SER A 360 -8.51 -29.17 -5.43
CA SER A 360 -8.37 -30.64 -5.25
C SER A 360 -7.17 -31.10 -4.39
N ARG A 361 -6.58 -30.26 -3.54
CA ARG A 361 -5.41 -30.66 -2.71
C ARG A 361 -5.53 -30.34 -1.22
N VAL A 362 -6.69 -30.61 -0.61
CA VAL A 362 -6.89 -30.38 0.83
C VAL A 362 -6.64 -31.63 1.69
N ASP A 363 -6.53 -32.83 1.12
CA ASP A 363 -6.34 -34.06 1.90
C ASP A 363 -4.87 -34.41 2.25
N TRP A 364 -3.88 -33.74 1.66
CA TRP A 364 -2.45 -34.01 1.93
C TRP A 364 -1.95 -33.44 3.29
N LEU A 365 -2.62 -32.43 3.85
CA LEU A 365 -2.12 -31.69 5.02
C LEU A 365 -2.42 -32.34 6.39
N LYS A 366 -3.10 -33.49 6.44
CA LYS A 366 -3.42 -34.17 7.71
C LYS A 366 -2.43 -35.25 8.14
N GLY A 367 -1.41 -35.59 7.34
CA GLY A 367 -0.56 -36.75 7.65
C GLY A 367 0.94 -36.60 7.40
N SER A 368 1.44 -35.46 6.92
CA SER A 368 2.89 -35.29 6.70
C SER A 368 3.40 -34.04 7.41
N SER A 369 3.94 -34.26 8.61
CA SER A 369 4.93 -33.35 9.19
C SER A 369 5.94 -32.96 8.11
N PRO A 370 6.20 -31.66 7.88
CA PRO A 370 7.14 -31.22 6.83
C PRO A 370 8.58 -31.67 7.07
N ILE A 371 8.88 -32.15 8.28
CA ILE A 371 10.13 -32.76 8.68
C ILE A 371 9.79 -34.17 9.13
N ASP A 372 10.27 -35.16 8.39
CA ASP A 372 10.21 -36.55 8.80
C ASP A 372 11.08 -36.70 10.05
N SER A 373 10.44 -36.98 11.19
CA SER A 373 11.12 -37.10 12.48
C SER A 373 12.20 -38.18 12.45
N THR A 374 11.99 -39.23 11.65
CA THR A 374 12.99 -40.30 11.50
C THR A 374 14.25 -39.81 10.79
N THR A 375 14.11 -38.97 9.75
CA THR A 375 15.24 -38.31 9.10
C THR A 375 15.96 -37.34 10.04
N ALA A 376 15.22 -36.58 10.86
CA ALA A 376 15.82 -35.67 11.84
C ALA A 376 16.55 -36.41 12.98
N GLU A 377 16.02 -37.54 13.42
CA GLU A 377 16.65 -38.42 14.40
C GLU A 377 17.93 -39.07 13.85
N GLN A 378 17.91 -39.56 12.61
CA GLN A 378 19.10 -40.04 11.92
C GLN A 378 20.18 -38.95 11.81
N ALA A 379 19.79 -37.72 11.47
CA ALA A 379 20.69 -36.58 11.42
C ALA A 379 21.28 -36.24 12.79
N LEU A 380 20.47 -36.26 13.85
CA LEU A 380 20.93 -36.03 15.23
C LEU A 380 21.91 -37.11 15.68
N ASN A 381 21.61 -38.38 15.44
CA ASN A 381 22.47 -39.50 15.82
C ASN A 381 23.82 -39.45 15.10
N LYS A 382 23.79 -39.15 13.80
CA LYS A 382 25.02 -38.97 13.02
C LYS A 382 25.82 -37.75 13.47
N PHE A 383 25.15 -36.66 13.80
CA PHE A 383 25.80 -35.47 14.34
C PHE A 383 26.50 -35.79 15.66
N ARG A 384 25.85 -36.51 16.59
CA ARG A 384 26.43 -36.89 17.88
C ARG A 384 27.70 -37.72 17.75
N LEU A 385 27.73 -38.66 16.80
CA LEU A 385 28.89 -39.50 16.56
C LEU A 385 30.10 -38.73 16.03
N LEU A 386 29.85 -37.71 15.20
CA LEU A 386 30.90 -36.93 14.52
C LEU A 386 30.98 -35.48 15.04
N ARG A 387 30.47 -35.23 16.25
CA ARG A 387 30.16 -33.88 16.73
C ARG A 387 31.39 -32.98 16.69
N ASP A 388 32.47 -33.46 17.29
CA ASP A 388 33.68 -32.67 17.49
C ASP A 388 34.41 -32.46 16.14
N GLU A 389 34.46 -33.48 15.27
CA GLU A 389 35.06 -33.37 13.92
C GLU A 389 34.30 -32.40 13.01
N ILE A 390 32.96 -32.48 12.99
CA ILE A 390 32.11 -31.59 12.19
C ILE A 390 32.26 -30.14 12.67
N CYS A 391 32.24 -29.92 13.98
CA CYS A 391 32.36 -28.58 14.53
C CYS A 391 33.77 -28.00 14.33
N ALA A 392 34.81 -28.83 14.43
CA ALA A 392 36.18 -28.43 14.13
C ALA A 392 36.35 -28.04 12.64
N ASP A 393 35.81 -28.81 11.69
CA ASP A 393 35.83 -28.42 10.27
C ASP A 393 35.06 -27.12 10.04
N ILE A 394 33.87 -26.97 10.65
CA ILE A 394 33.09 -25.73 10.51
C ILE A 394 33.87 -24.51 11.02
N LEU A 395 34.44 -24.58 12.23
CA LEU A 395 35.21 -23.48 12.82
C LEU A 395 36.48 -23.18 12.01
N PHE A 396 37.18 -24.21 11.55
CA PHE A 396 38.35 -24.05 10.68
C PHE A 396 38.00 -23.28 9.39
N ASN A 397 36.93 -23.67 8.70
CA ASN A 397 36.50 -22.98 7.48
C ASN A 397 36.01 -21.55 7.74
N LEU A 398 35.34 -21.32 8.88
CA LEU A 398 34.94 -19.97 9.29
C LEU A 398 36.14 -19.06 9.57
N CYS A 399 37.19 -19.57 10.24
CA CYS A 399 38.42 -18.83 10.51
C CYS A 399 39.16 -18.48 9.22
N ASN A 400 39.20 -19.42 8.25
CA ASN A 400 39.82 -19.17 6.95
C ASN A 400 39.01 -18.18 6.10
N SER A 401 37.69 -18.22 6.21
CA SER A 401 36.81 -17.32 5.44
C SER A 401 36.66 -15.95 6.08
N CYS A 402 37.00 -15.79 7.36
CA CYS A 402 36.82 -14.52 8.07
C CYS A 402 37.85 -14.28 9.18
N SER A 403 38.70 -13.28 8.94
CA SER A 403 39.73 -12.83 9.90
C SER A 403 39.17 -12.33 11.22
N SER A 404 37.97 -11.74 11.24
CA SER A 404 37.34 -11.28 12.49
C SER A 404 37.02 -12.41 13.46
N ILE A 405 36.59 -13.58 12.96
CA ILE A 405 36.36 -14.77 13.77
C ILE A 405 37.69 -15.34 14.26
N LYS A 406 38.69 -15.41 13.37
CA LYS A 406 40.06 -15.85 13.72
C LYS A 406 40.63 -15.03 14.88
N ASN A 407 40.48 -13.70 14.81
CA ASN A 407 40.90 -12.78 15.88
C ASN A 407 40.08 -12.96 17.17
N ALA A 408 38.76 -13.15 17.06
CA ALA A 408 37.88 -13.34 18.22
C ALA A 408 38.20 -14.63 19.01
N LEU A 409 38.71 -15.66 18.32
CA LEU A 409 39.18 -16.91 18.91
C LEU A 409 40.60 -16.80 19.49
N GLY A 410 41.22 -15.61 19.46
CA GLY A 410 42.56 -15.38 19.98
C GLY A 410 43.68 -15.95 19.11
N ILE A 411 43.37 -16.30 17.85
CA ILE A 411 44.34 -16.91 16.95
C ILE A 411 45.13 -15.82 16.23
N GLN A 412 46.46 -15.81 16.39
CA GLN A 412 47.32 -14.83 15.74
C GLN A 412 47.23 -14.93 14.21
N ASN A 413 47.27 -13.79 13.51
CA ASN A 413 47.09 -13.75 12.05
C ASN A 413 48.05 -14.66 11.27
N ASN A 414 49.27 -14.90 11.78
CA ASN A 414 50.33 -15.65 11.11
C ASN A 414 50.40 -17.14 11.47
N SER A 415 49.58 -17.65 12.39
CA SER A 415 49.61 -19.09 12.70
C SER A 415 48.89 -19.89 11.61
N ASN A 416 49.58 -20.88 11.06
CA ASN A 416 48.98 -21.92 10.22
C ASN A 416 48.15 -22.84 11.10
N ILE A 417 46.85 -22.57 11.18
CA ILE A 417 45.90 -23.37 11.94
C ILE A 417 45.66 -24.67 11.15
N ASN A 418 45.73 -25.82 11.82
CA ASN A 418 45.28 -27.09 11.26
C ASN A 418 43.95 -27.49 11.94
N ILE A 419 43.08 -28.25 11.27
CA ILE A 419 41.83 -28.78 11.87
C ILE A 419 42.13 -29.47 13.21
N GLN A 420 43.28 -30.15 13.33
CA GLN A 420 43.66 -30.81 14.58
C GLN A 420 43.87 -29.86 15.76
N SER A 421 44.25 -28.60 15.54
CA SER A 421 44.36 -27.63 16.64
C SER A 421 43.00 -27.38 17.32
N PHE A 422 41.88 -27.47 16.60
CA PHE A 422 40.53 -27.35 17.17
C PHE A 422 40.11 -28.57 18.00
N LEU A 423 40.86 -29.68 17.90
CA LEU A 423 40.64 -30.91 18.64
C LEU A 423 41.65 -31.08 19.79
N THR A 424 42.86 -30.52 19.68
CA THR A 424 43.92 -30.70 20.68
C THR A 424 44.13 -29.49 21.59
N GLU A 425 43.90 -28.26 21.12
CA GLU A 425 44.10 -27.06 21.95
C GLU A 425 42.88 -26.78 22.82
N ASN A 426 43.09 -26.64 24.13
CA ASN A 426 42.00 -26.58 25.12
C ASN A 426 41.02 -25.42 24.85
N ILE A 427 41.53 -24.24 24.49
CA ILE A 427 40.72 -23.05 24.20
C ILE A 427 39.87 -23.25 22.95
N LEU A 428 40.47 -23.77 21.86
CA LEU A 428 39.75 -24.00 20.61
C LEU A 428 38.73 -25.14 20.74
N TYR A 429 39.07 -26.18 21.50
CA TYR A 429 38.17 -27.28 21.81
C TYR A 429 36.92 -26.80 22.58
N GLU A 430 37.06 -25.85 23.52
CA GLU A 430 35.91 -25.26 24.20
C GLU A 430 34.93 -24.60 23.21
N TYR A 431 35.42 -23.86 22.21
CA TYR A 431 34.58 -23.28 21.17
C TYR A 431 33.96 -24.32 20.25
N THR A 432 34.70 -25.38 19.90
CA THR A 432 34.19 -26.55 19.16
C THR A 432 33.03 -27.19 19.90
N ASN A 433 33.19 -27.43 21.21
CA ASN A 433 32.17 -28.02 22.07
C ASN A 433 30.94 -27.09 22.21
N LEU A 434 31.16 -25.78 22.37
CA LEU A 434 30.08 -24.79 22.41
C LEU A 434 29.24 -24.82 21.13
N LEU A 435 29.88 -24.80 19.96
CA LEU A 435 29.20 -24.89 18.66
C LEU A 435 28.43 -26.22 18.53
N GLY A 436 29.04 -27.32 18.98
CA GLY A 436 28.42 -28.64 19.04
C GLY A 436 27.12 -28.63 19.83
N ASN A 437 27.15 -28.10 21.05
CA ASN A 437 25.99 -28.00 21.93
C ASN A 437 24.87 -27.14 21.32
N ILE A 438 25.22 -26.06 20.61
CA ILE A 438 24.24 -25.22 19.91
C ILE A 438 23.55 -25.99 18.80
N ILE A 439 24.31 -26.64 17.92
CA ILE A 439 23.75 -27.43 16.80
C ILE A 439 22.90 -28.58 17.34
N GLU A 440 23.39 -29.28 18.38
CA GLU A 440 22.66 -30.37 19.01
C GLU A 440 21.34 -29.88 19.63
N SER A 441 21.36 -28.74 20.33
CA SER A 441 20.14 -28.14 20.90
C SER A 441 19.08 -27.80 19.85
N ILE A 442 19.50 -27.54 18.60
CA ILE A 442 18.59 -27.30 17.48
C ILE A 442 18.04 -28.63 16.94
N LEU A 443 18.89 -29.64 16.80
CA LEU A 443 18.52 -30.94 16.24
C LEU A 443 17.63 -31.78 17.18
N ILE A 444 17.81 -31.67 18.50
CA ILE A 444 17.03 -32.45 19.48
C ILE A 444 15.51 -32.25 19.30
N PRO A 445 14.96 -31.02 19.26
CA PRO A 445 13.51 -30.85 19.11
C PRO A 445 12.99 -31.17 17.70
N LEU A 446 13.87 -31.14 16.69
CA LEU A 446 13.54 -31.60 15.34
C LEU A 446 13.44 -33.13 15.25
N ALA A 447 14.26 -33.84 16.01
CA ALA A 447 14.31 -35.29 16.06
C ALA A 447 13.23 -35.92 16.95
N ARG A 448 12.63 -35.15 17.88
CA ARG A 448 11.55 -35.68 18.73
C ARG A 448 10.38 -36.11 17.81
N PRO A 449 9.92 -37.36 17.88
CA PRO A 449 8.70 -37.75 17.18
C PRO A 449 7.59 -36.81 17.63
N ASN A 450 6.72 -36.41 16.70
CA ASN A 450 5.56 -35.60 17.02
C ASN A 450 4.75 -36.37 18.06
N SER A 451 4.95 -36.06 19.35
CA SER A 451 3.95 -36.37 20.35
C SER A 451 2.70 -35.63 19.90
N ASP A 452 1.55 -36.30 19.93
CA ASP A 452 0.29 -35.82 19.35
C ASP A 452 -0.18 -34.46 19.93
N GLU A 453 0.56 -33.89 20.88
CA GLU A 453 0.36 -32.58 21.50
C GLU A 453 1.65 -31.74 21.57
N ASN A 454 2.52 -31.77 20.55
CA ASN A 454 3.56 -30.74 20.42
C ASN A 454 2.88 -29.38 20.23
N ASN A 455 2.58 -28.75 21.36
CA ASN A 455 1.90 -27.49 21.50
C ASN A 455 2.64 -26.49 20.62
N ILE A 456 1.96 -25.85 19.67
CA ILE A 456 2.53 -24.78 18.82
C ILE A 456 3.30 -23.74 19.66
N ILE A 457 2.91 -23.62 20.93
CA ILE A 457 3.56 -22.84 22.00
C ILE A 457 5.00 -23.30 22.28
N GLU A 458 5.28 -24.60 22.42
CA GLU A 458 6.63 -25.12 22.66
C GLU A 458 7.55 -24.88 21.47
N TRP A 459 7.07 -25.13 20.24
CA TRP A 459 7.82 -24.81 19.02
C TRP A 459 8.11 -23.32 18.90
N ARG A 460 7.15 -22.47 19.27
CA ARG A 460 7.32 -21.02 19.29
C ARG A 460 8.37 -20.60 20.32
N ASP A 461 8.33 -21.16 21.52
CA ASP A 461 9.22 -20.78 22.61
C ASP A 461 10.63 -21.36 22.41
N PHE A 462 10.75 -22.55 21.81
CA PHE A 462 11.99 -23.10 21.28
C PHE A 462 12.60 -22.22 20.18
N CYS A 463 11.79 -21.81 19.19
CA CYS A 463 12.25 -20.88 18.15
C CYS A 463 12.68 -19.53 18.73
N ARG A 464 12.06 -19.07 19.84
CA ARG A 464 12.51 -17.89 20.59
C ARG A 464 13.83 -18.13 21.31
N GLN A 465 14.03 -19.31 21.90
CA GLN A 465 15.26 -19.66 22.61
C GLN A 465 16.46 -19.78 21.65
N ILE A 466 16.30 -20.48 20.51
CA ILE A 466 17.27 -20.42 19.40
C ILE A 466 17.40 -18.98 18.89
N GLY A 467 16.30 -18.23 18.93
CA GLY A 467 16.23 -16.77 18.76
C GLY A 467 17.34 -16.04 19.52
N TYR A 468 17.30 -16.18 20.85
CA TYR A 468 18.20 -15.55 21.81
C TYR A 468 19.63 -16.08 21.76
N GLN A 469 19.83 -17.39 21.65
CA GLN A 469 21.16 -17.98 21.57
C GLN A 469 21.89 -17.56 20.29
N TYR A 470 21.21 -17.66 19.15
CA TYR A 470 21.74 -17.16 17.87
C TYR A 470 22.12 -15.69 17.97
N ALA A 471 21.32 -14.87 18.63
CA ALA A 471 21.59 -13.45 18.76
C ALA A 471 22.83 -13.10 19.59
N GLN A 472 23.05 -13.86 20.65
CA GLN A 472 24.27 -13.77 21.45
C GLN A 472 25.50 -14.14 20.62
N ILE A 473 25.34 -15.01 19.61
CA ILE A 473 26.39 -15.43 18.66
C ILE A 473 26.51 -14.44 17.49
N ASN A 474 25.42 -13.78 17.08
CA ASN A 474 25.33 -12.89 15.91
C ASN A 474 26.03 -11.53 16.15
N SER A 475 26.61 -11.28 17.33
CA SER A 475 27.63 -10.25 17.52
C SER A 475 28.94 -10.59 16.81
N TYR A 476 29.16 -11.87 16.47
CA TYR A 476 30.38 -12.38 15.84
C TYR A 476 30.15 -13.03 14.47
N LEU A 477 28.92 -13.51 14.20
CA LEU A 477 28.58 -14.19 12.94
C LEU A 477 27.54 -13.42 12.08
N ASN A 478 27.78 -13.29 10.77
CA ASN A 478 26.90 -12.70 9.75
C ASN A 478 26.18 -13.78 8.91
N ALA A 479 25.30 -13.35 8.00
CA ALA A 479 24.47 -14.26 7.19
C ALA A 479 25.27 -15.25 6.34
N GLU A 480 26.40 -14.81 5.77
CA GLU A 480 27.24 -15.64 4.91
C GLU A 480 27.99 -16.70 5.74
N GLN A 481 28.43 -16.38 6.95
CA GLN A 481 29.07 -17.34 7.84
C GLN A 481 28.09 -18.42 8.28
N TRP A 482 26.84 -18.07 8.59
CA TRP A 482 25.81 -19.08 8.86
C TRP A 482 25.48 -19.96 7.65
N LYS A 483 25.63 -19.44 6.43
CA LYS A 483 25.50 -20.23 5.20
C LYS A 483 26.63 -21.25 5.08
N ILE A 484 27.86 -20.89 5.47
CA ILE A 484 29.01 -21.80 5.54
C ILE A 484 28.75 -22.92 6.56
N ILE A 485 28.36 -22.56 7.79
CA ILE A 485 27.99 -23.53 8.85
C ILE A 485 26.95 -24.52 8.33
N ARG A 486 25.88 -24.00 7.71
CA ARG A 486 24.80 -24.81 7.17
C ARG A 486 25.28 -25.78 6.09
N LEU A 487 26.05 -25.30 5.12
CA LEU A 487 26.55 -26.13 4.01
C LEU A 487 27.44 -27.25 4.54
N LYS A 488 28.38 -26.93 5.42
CA LYS A 488 29.29 -27.92 6.02
C LYS A 488 28.58 -28.96 6.87
N LEU A 489 27.61 -28.53 7.68
CA LEU A 489 26.76 -29.45 8.43
C LEU A 489 26.00 -30.40 7.50
N ILE A 490 25.43 -29.90 6.41
CA ILE A 490 24.72 -30.73 5.41
C ILE A 490 25.67 -31.74 4.74
N PHE A 491 26.87 -31.31 4.35
CA PHE A 491 27.86 -32.20 3.73
C PHE A 491 28.30 -33.31 4.68
N ALA A 492 28.60 -32.97 5.93
CA ALA A 492 28.98 -33.94 6.94
C ALA A 492 27.86 -34.95 7.23
N LEU A 493 26.63 -34.47 7.41
CA LEU A 493 25.49 -35.35 7.70
C LEU A 493 25.07 -36.21 6.51
N ASN A 494 25.33 -35.79 5.28
CA ASN A 494 25.07 -36.62 4.10
C ASN A 494 26.16 -37.69 3.87
N GLY A 495 27.27 -37.68 4.61
CA GLY A 495 28.33 -38.69 4.48
C GLY A 495 29.12 -38.60 3.18
N THR A 496 29.06 -37.46 2.47
CA THR A 496 29.87 -37.19 1.28
C THR A 496 31.26 -36.65 1.64
N THR A 497 31.77 -36.97 2.83
CA THR A 497 33.13 -36.65 3.28
C THR A 497 34.17 -37.57 2.66
N ARG A 498 34.23 -37.61 1.33
CA ARG A 498 35.46 -37.99 0.62
C ARG A 498 36.09 -36.72 0.08
N THR A 499 37.08 -36.22 0.83
CA THR A 499 38.32 -35.54 0.37
C THR A 499 38.29 -34.91 -1.03
N HIS A 500 37.35 -34.01 -1.30
CA HIS A 500 37.57 -32.94 -2.25
C HIS A 500 37.67 -31.67 -1.42
N SER A 501 38.90 -31.19 -1.26
CA SER A 501 39.16 -29.81 -0.87
C SER A 501 38.36 -28.93 -1.83
N ILE A 502 37.27 -28.36 -1.33
CA ILE A 502 36.52 -27.34 -2.05
C ILE A 502 37.42 -26.11 -2.05
N GLN A 503 38.28 -25.99 -3.07
CA GLN A 503 38.62 -24.67 -3.56
C GLN A 503 37.29 -24.00 -3.87
N ILE A 504 36.99 -22.93 -3.14
CA ILE A 504 35.85 -22.07 -3.45
C ILE A 504 36.12 -21.57 -4.87
N ASP A 505 35.45 -22.23 -5.81
CA ASP A 505 35.62 -22.01 -7.24
C ASP A 505 35.26 -20.54 -7.52
N ASP A 506 36.24 -19.74 -7.97
CA ASP A 506 36.08 -18.36 -8.43
C ASP A 506 35.00 -18.23 -9.53
N ARG A 507 34.50 -19.36 -10.04
CA ARG A 507 33.35 -19.47 -10.92
C ARG A 507 32.06 -18.90 -10.36
N ILE A 508 31.79 -18.92 -9.05
CA ILE A 508 30.54 -18.32 -8.52
C ILE A 508 30.57 -16.79 -8.67
N ASN A 509 31.76 -16.16 -8.67
CA ASN A 509 31.91 -14.74 -8.98
C ASN A 509 31.90 -14.47 -10.49
N GLN A 510 32.36 -15.40 -11.34
CA GLN A 510 32.31 -15.25 -12.80
C GLN A 510 30.93 -15.55 -13.43
N THR A 511 30.07 -16.33 -12.77
CA THR A 511 28.72 -16.65 -13.29
C THR A 511 27.76 -15.45 -13.19
N LEU A 512 28.16 -14.36 -12.53
CA LEU A 512 27.49 -13.06 -12.58
C LEU A 512 28.00 -12.14 -13.72
N LEU A 513 28.96 -12.58 -14.53
CA LEU A 513 29.57 -11.74 -15.58
C LEU A 513 29.63 -12.35 -16.99
N ILE A 514 29.15 -13.57 -17.26
CA ILE A 514 29.17 -14.11 -18.63
C ILE A 514 27.81 -14.70 -18.99
N ASN A 515 27.01 -13.88 -19.68
CA ASN A 515 25.94 -14.33 -20.57
C ASN A 515 26.59 -14.62 -21.93
N GLY A 516 26.56 -15.87 -22.38
CA GLY A 516 27.07 -16.22 -23.71
C GLY A 516 27.17 -17.72 -23.96
N ASN A 517 26.08 -18.29 -24.48
CA ASN A 517 25.99 -19.48 -25.33
C ASN A 517 26.80 -20.75 -24.96
N SER A 518 26.10 -21.79 -24.50
CA SER A 518 25.80 -22.97 -25.33
C SER A 518 25.18 -24.08 -24.48
N THR A 519 24.08 -24.62 -25.01
CA THR A 519 23.37 -25.81 -24.53
C THR A 519 23.86 -27.02 -25.29
N ASN A 520 24.24 -28.10 -24.60
CA ASN A 520 23.66 -29.45 -24.75
C ASN A 520 24.53 -30.55 -24.12
N TYR A 521 23.83 -31.63 -23.71
CA TYR A 521 24.27 -32.95 -23.26
C TYR A 521 24.61 -33.12 -21.78
N LEU A 522 23.60 -33.58 -21.01
CA LEU A 522 23.63 -34.81 -20.20
C LEU A 522 22.35 -34.94 -19.35
N ILE A 523 21.22 -35.28 -20.00
CA ILE A 523 19.99 -35.68 -19.29
C ILE A 523 19.88 -37.19 -19.45
N ASN A 524 20.08 -37.93 -18.35
CA ASN A 524 19.47 -39.24 -18.05
C ASN A 524 20.07 -39.93 -16.81
N LYS A 525 20.96 -39.30 -16.05
CA LYS A 525 21.43 -39.84 -14.75
C LYS A 525 21.13 -38.95 -13.54
N GLU A 526 20.47 -37.80 -13.74
CA GLU A 526 20.26 -36.79 -12.69
C GLU A 526 18.88 -36.85 -12.01
N GLU A 527 17.84 -37.45 -12.59
CA GLU A 527 16.48 -37.36 -12.00
C GLU A 527 16.36 -37.99 -10.60
N ASN A 528 17.06 -39.09 -10.31
CA ASN A 528 17.03 -39.71 -8.97
C ASN A 528 17.91 -38.98 -7.94
N ASN A 529 18.95 -38.26 -8.39
CA ASN A 529 19.82 -37.47 -7.52
C ASN A 529 19.23 -36.07 -7.27
N GLU A 530 18.53 -35.49 -8.25
CA GLU A 530 17.81 -34.23 -8.12
C GLU A 530 16.61 -34.37 -7.18
N GLU A 531 15.87 -35.48 -7.17
CA GLU A 531 14.77 -35.63 -6.22
C GLU A 531 15.26 -35.76 -4.76
N GLN A 532 16.41 -36.43 -4.55
CA GLN A 532 17.07 -36.49 -3.23
C GLN A 532 17.71 -35.16 -2.84
N GLU A 533 18.41 -34.46 -3.75
CA GLU A 533 18.93 -33.11 -3.52
C GLU A 533 17.80 -32.10 -3.27
N TYR A 534 16.67 -32.23 -3.96
CA TYR A 534 15.48 -31.39 -3.81
C TYR A 534 14.82 -31.61 -2.45
N LYS A 535 14.69 -32.87 -1.99
CA LYS A 535 14.23 -33.18 -0.62
C LYS A 535 15.20 -32.63 0.44
N LYS A 536 16.52 -32.68 0.19
CA LYS A 536 17.58 -32.12 1.08
C LYS A 536 17.58 -30.59 1.13
N ARG A 537 17.38 -29.90 -0.01
CA ARG A 537 17.32 -28.43 -0.09
C ARG A 537 16.03 -27.85 0.53
N LYS A 538 14.92 -28.60 0.48
CA LYS A 538 13.58 -28.19 0.95
C LYS A 538 13.43 -28.08 2.48
N ILE A 539 14.16 -28.89 3.27
CA ILE A 539 14.10 -28.84 4.75
C ILE A 539 14.83 -27.58 5.27
N TRP A 540 15.92 -27.15 4.63
CA TRP A 540 16.77 -26.07 5.14
C TRP A 540 16.54 -24.69 4.51
N HIS A 541 15.87 -24.61 3.35
CA HIS A 541 15.40 -23.33 2.80
C HIS A 541 14.38 -22.65 3.75
N GLN A 542 13.64 -23.43 4.54
CA GLN A 542 12.75 -22.98 5.61
C GLN A 542 13.51 -22.23 6.71
N PHE A 543 14.71 -22.70 7.07
CA PHE A 543 15.59 -22.08 8.06
C PHE A 543 16.19 -20.74 7.59
N SER A 544 16.56 -20.60 6.31
CA SER A 544 17.13 -19.35 5.78
C SER A 544 16.10 -18.22 5.63
N SER A 545 14.82 -18.59 5.43
CA SER A 545 13.71 -17.62 5.41
C SER A 545 13.49 -16.98 6.80
N LEU A 546 13.84 -17.67 7.88
CA LEU A 546 13.84 -17.17 9.26
C LEU A 546 15.10 -16.32 9.59
N GLN A 547 16.21 -16.51 8.88
CA GLN A 547 17.45 -15.72 9.06
C GLN A 547 17.33 -14.27 8.56
N LYS A 548 16.68 -14.03 7.41
CA LYS A 548 16.43 -12.66 6.90
C LYS A 548 15.49 -11.85 7.81
N ILE A 549 14.67 -12.53 8.61
CA ILE A 549 13.76 -11.93 9.61
C ILE A 549 14.52 -11.41 10.84
N LYS A 550 15.73 -11.90 11.08
CA LYS A 550 16.44 -11.80 12.37
C LYS A 550 17.55 -10.74 12.40
N ILE A 551 18.23 -10.52 11.26
CA ILE A 551 19.35 -9.55 11.13
C ILE A 551 18.91 -8.10 11.41
N ASN A 552 17.67 -7.74 11.04
CA ASN A 552 17.13 -6.39 11.24
C ASN A 552 16.57 -6.12 12.65
N TYR A 553 16.35 -7.14 13.48
CA TYR A 553 15.88 -6.95 14.86
C TYR A 553 17.00 -6.50 15.80
N TYR A 554 18.25 -6.89 15.53
CA TYR A 554 19.41 -6.67 16.40
C TYR A 554 20.10 -5.32 16.23
N GLN A 555 20.16 -4.77 15.01
CA GLN A 555 20.54 -3.35 14.79
C GLN A 555 19.63 -2.40 15.59
N LYS A 556 18.38 -2.82 15.83
CA LYS A 556 17.36 -2.06 16.58
C LYS A 556 17.49 -2.14 18.11
N LEU A 557 18.23 -3.13 18.63
CA LEU A 557 18.49 -3.30 20.06
C LEU A 557 19.79 -2.58 20.45
N GLN A 558 20.82 -2.62 19.59
CA GLN A 558 22.04 -1.83 19.75
C GLN A 558 21.78 -0.32 19.72
N GLN A 559 20.93 0.17 18.80
CA GLN A 559 20.52 1.59 18.79
C GLN A 559 19.73 2.01 20.05
N GLN A 560 18.98 1.09 20.67
CA GLN A 560 18.26 1.38 21.91
C GLN A 560 19.17 1.40 23.14
N GLN A 561 20.17 0.52 23.18
CA GLN A 561 21.18 0.55 24.24
C GLN A 561 22.04 1.82 24.15
N GLN A 562 22.43 2.23 22.94
CA GLN A 562 23.12 3.52 22.73
C GLN A 562 22.28 4.72 23.20
N LEU A 563 20.97 4.74 22.91
CA LEU A 563 20.07 5.78 23.40
C LEU A 563 19.91 5.78 24.92
N PHE A 564 19.84 4.60 25.54
CA PHE A 564 19.79 4.47 27.00
C PHE A 564 21.09 4.95 27.66
N GLN A 565 22.25 4.66 27.06
CA GLN A 565 23.55 5.14 27.52
C GLN A 565 23.65 6.67 27.44
N ILE A 566 23.14 7.28 26.36
CA ILE A 566 23.12 8.74 26.18
C ILE A 566 22.21 9.40 27.22
N ILE A 567 21.03 8.82 27.48
CA ILE A 567 20.08 9.33 28.49
C ILE A 567 20.65 9.17 29.91
N TYR A 568 21.32 8.05 30.19
CA TYR A 568 21.95 7.80 31.48
C TYR A 568 23.12 8.76 31.76
N ASN A 569 23.97 9.02 30.76
CA ASN A 569 25.09 9.96 30.90
C ASN A 569 24.63 11.42 31.02
N LYS A 570 23.53 11.81 30.37
CA LYS A 570 22.90 13.14 30.54
C LYS A 570 22.23 13.37 31.90
N LYS A 571 22.01 12.32 32.68
CA LYS A 571 21.46 12.41 34.05
C LYS A 571 22.54 12.43 35.14
N LYS A 572 23.79 12.16 34.76
CA LYS A 572 24.94 12.07 35.67
C LYS A 572 25.81 13.34 35.64
N HIS A 573 25.62 14.19 34.62
CA HIS A 573 26.04 15.59 34.56
C HIS A 573 24.83 16.47 34.81
#